data_AF-A0A9X8WLV0-F1
#
_entry.id   AF-A0A9X8WLV0-F1
#
_cell.length_a   1.000
_cell.length_b   1.000
_cell.length_c   1.000
_cell.angle_alpha   90.00
_cell.angle_beta   90.00
_cell.angle_gamma   90.00
#
_symmetry.space_group_name_H-M   'P 1'
#
loop_
_entity.id
_entity.type
_entity.pdbx_description
1 polymer ?
#
loop_
_entity_poly.entity_id
_entity_poly.type
_entity_poly.pdbx_seq_one_letter_code
_entity_poly.pdbx_strand_id
1 'polypeptide(L)'
;MKKRNVKSIQGRQVVPNPIGPECIRVTKVYDWVVLTNRDRNKVQIPEECFAAIEDARHEGNTITATCSEVVGSRSCDFIGSTPANIPSVPGAQIVSLAFHVHIRVQFFCNGEPLPGCNFVVPVSFMDEVILCFPEGTEINCNIFDVQCTVVLNQMLGDMVVLDVTMCKDVQVEAEVKLEVEAKFCGPRPVIPIEEDGFVCPTPRFPQQCPTFFPTLNCDCQGAAEFNGEASILVFEDGLGGPTTGNLDLTALVCDQCTLSGSRIQVTFIDTLGPTPTPTPTGTPDADIDQSFTFTANDFNQPTCATNAAGVVTGLTVTGTGIITPAGGVPENATFTLILNDSDPLGDTASLSILSPSLSVTISLTEVANPGLEVEVGDCDRFPV
;
A
#
# COMPACT_ATOMS: atom_id res chain seq x y z
N MET A 1 -42.54 -28.95 73.41
CA MET A 1 -41.75 -27.72 73.13
C MET A 1 -42.62 -26.50 73.44
N LYS A 2 -42.19 -25.64 74.38
CA LYS A 2 -42.93 -24.44 74.82
C LYS A 2 -42.83 -23.33 73.77
N LYS A 3 -43.95 -22.90 73.18
CA LYS A 3 -44.06 -21.61 72.49
C LYS A 3 -43.86 -20.48 73.52
N ARG A 4 -42.80 -19.68 73.39
CA ARG A 4 -42.71 -18.41 74.12
C ARG A 4 -43.52 -17.35 73.36
N ASN A 5 -44.60 -16.93 74.00
CA ASN A 5 -45.36 -15.72 73.68
C ASN A 5 -44.43 -14.50 73.87
N VAL A 6 -44.04 -13.86 72.77
CA VAL A 6 -43.57 -12.47 72.80
C VAL A 6 -44.71 -11.63 72.26
N LYS A 7 -45.41 -10.91 73.15
CA LYS A 7 -46.38 -9.89 72.76
C LYS A 7 -45.62 -8.76 72.07
N SER A 8 -45.93 -8.48 70.82
CA SER A 8 -45.48 -7.22 70.21
C SER A 8 -46.16 -6.06 70.93
N ILE A 9 -45.36 -5.07 71.29
CA ILE A 9 -45.82 -3.83 71.90
C ILE A 9 -46.57 -3.07 70.80
N GLN A 10 -47.88 -2.90 70.98
CA GLN A 10 -48.65 -1.98 70.15
C GLN A 10 -48.26 -0.54 70.49
N GLY A 11 -47.30 -0.02 69.72
CA GLY A 11 -47.28 1.41 69.41
C GLY A 11 -48.51 1.69 68.56
N ARG A 12 -49.44 2.44 69.13
CA ARG A 12 -50.67 2.92 68.50
C ARG A 12 -50.30 3.82 67.31
N GLN A 13 -50.03 3.23 66.15
CA GLN A 13 -50.06 3.95 64.89
C GLN A 13 -51.52 4.00 64.45
N VAL A 14 -52.11 5.19 64.62
CA VAL A 14 -53.46 5.50 64.20
C VAL A 14 -53.45 5.46 62.68
N VAL A 15 -54.31 4.63 62.10
CA VAL A 15 -54.51 4.36 60.66
C VAL A 15 -53.51 3.35 60.03
N PRO A 16 -53.98 2.30 59.33
CA PRO A 16 -53.11 1.45 58.52
C PRO A 16 -52.44 2.32 57.44
N ASN A 17 -51.12 2.27 57.28
CA ASN A 17 -50.51 2.88 56.10
C ASN A 17 -51.06 2.13 54.87
N PRO A 18 -51.87 2.76 54.01
CA PRO A 18 -52.37 2.08 52.82
C PRO A 18 -51.17 1.84 51.90
N ILE A 19 -50.91 0.57 51.54
CA ILE A 19 -50.04 0.28 50.39
C ILE A 19 -50.83 0.75 49.17
N GLY A 20 -50.50 1.96 48.73
CA GLY A 20 -51.05 2.63 47.56
C GLY A 20 -49.91 3.33 46.83
N PRO A 21 -50.15 3.80 45.61
CA PRO A 21 -49.15 4.53 44.87
C PRO A 21 -48.63 5.74 45.63
N GLU A 22 -47.31 5.78 45.86
CA GLU A 22 -46.65 6.92 46.49
C GLU A 22 -46.03 7.81 45.41
N CYS A 23 -46.41 9.09 45.43
CA CYS A 23 -45.82 10.11 44.57
C CYS A 23 -44.47 10.52 45.15
N ILE A 24 -43.39 10.12 44.49
CA ILE A 24 -42.02 10.41 44.91
C ILE A 24 -41.40 11.47 44.01
N ARG A 25 -40.65 12.39 44.62
CA ARG A 25 -39.77 13.33 43.91
C ARG A 25 -38.41 12.65 43.76
N VAL A 26 -38.04 12.34 42.54
CA VAL A 26 -36.79 11.61 42.23
C VAL A 26 -36.15 12.19 40.98
N THR A 27 -34.84 11.98 40.85
CA THR A 27 -34.14 12.23 39.61
C THR A 27 -34.40 11.08 38.65
N LYS A 28 -34.96 11.39 37.48
CA LYS A 28 -35.17 10.41 36.41
C LYS A 28 -34.03 10.49 35.42
N VAL A 29 -33.48 9.32 35.10
CA VAL A 29 -32.49 9.14 34.05
C VAL A 29 -33.22 8.96 32.71
N TYR A 30 -32.94 9.83 31.76
CA TYR A 30 -33.46 9.83 30.38
C TYR A 30 -32.57 9.04 29.44
N ASP A 31 -31.27 9.10 29.67
CA ASP A 31 -30.27 8.35 28.92
C ASP A 31 -29.09 7.99 29.82
N TRP A 32 -28.48 6.83 29.59
CA TRP A 32 -27.35 6.35 30.37
C TRP A 32 -26.40 5.51 29.53
N VAL A 33 -25.16 5.95 29.45
CA VAL A 33 -24.07 5.26 28.74
C VAL A 33 -22.86 5.09 29.64
N VAL A 34 -22.05 4.08 29.34
CA VAL A 34 -20.73 3.88 29.92
C VAL A 34 -19.69 4.06 28.82
N LEU A 35 -18.69 4.87 29.10
CA LEU A 35 -17.56 5.14 28.22
C LEU A 35 -16.30 4.52 28.82
N THR A 36 -15.45 3.97 27.96
CA THR A 36 -14.12 3.48 28.31
C THR A 36 -13.13 4.08 27.36
N ASN A 37 -12.17 4.83 27.90
CA ASN A 37 -11.04 5.34 27.12
C ASN A 37 -9.76 4.74 27.65
N ARG A 38 -8.82 4.51 26.73
CA ARG A 38 -7.46 4.14 27.05
C ARG A 38 -6.54 5.04 26.26
N ASP A 39 -5.64 5.72 26.94
CA ASP A 39 -4.61 6.54 26.31
C ASP A 39 -3.22 6.09 26.77
N ARG A 40 -2.26 6.20 25.85
CA ARG A 40 -0.85 5.95 26.09
C ARG A 40 -0.08 7.20 25.77
N ASN A 41 0.24 7.96 26.80
CA ASN A 41 0.90 9.23 26.63
C ASN A 41 2.34 9.20 27.16
N LYS A 42 3.19 10.04 26.59
CA LYS A 42 4.56 10.24 27.04
C LYS A 42 4.55 11.33 28.10
N VAL A 43 5.08 11.00 29.26
CA VAL A 43 5.16 11.89 30.41
C VAL A 43 6.61 12.22 30.68
N GLN A 44 6.88 13.51 30.84
CA GLN A 44 8.19 14.04 31.23
C GLN A 44 8.52 13.63 32.67
N ILE A 45 9.67 13.01 32.86
CA ILE A 45 10.21 12.69 34.18
C ILE A 45 10.95 13.94 34.69
N PRO A 46 10.70 14.39 35.94
CA PRO A 46 11.46 15.49 36.53
C PRO A 46 12.98 15.23 36.47
N GLU A 47 13.77 16.25 36.15
CA GLU A 47 15.22 16.13 35.92
C GLU A 47 15.96 15.44 37.09
N GLU A 48 15.63 15.80 38.33
CA GLU A 48 16.20 15.18 39.54
C GLU A 48 15.91 13.67 39.61
N CYS A 49 14.69 13.28 39.24
CA CYS A 49 14.30 11.88 39.21
C CYS A 49 15.00 11.13 38.07
N PHE A 50 15.09 11.75 36.88
CA PHE A 50 15.74 11.14 35.74
C PHE A 50 17.23 10.88 36.02
N ALA A 51 17.93 11.83 36.65
CA ALA A 51 19.31 11.65 37.09
C ALA A 51 19.44 10.45 38.07
N ALA A 52 18.55 10.36 39.07
CA ALA A 52 18.56 9.25 40.02
C ALA A 52 18.28 7.88 39.37
N ILE A 53 17.42 7.84 38.35
CA ILE A 53 17.14 6.62 37.56
C ILE A 53 18.39 6.17 36.79
N GLU A 54 19.08 7.11 36.12
CA GLU A 54 20.28 6.80 35.34
C GLU A 54 21.47 6.40 36.21
N ASP A 55 21.66 7.05 37.36
CA ASP A 55 22.68 6.65 38.35
C ASP A 55 22.45 5.22 38.84
N ALA A 56 21.22 4.90 39.24
CA ALA A 56 20.86 3.55 39.67
C ALA A 56 21.03 2.51 38.55
N ARG A 57 20.72 2.87 37.29
CA ARG A 57 20.95 2.00 36.14
C ARG A 57 22.43 1.78 35.86
N HIS A 58 23.27 2.81 36.03
CA HIS A 58 24.72 2.71 35.88
C HIS A 58 25.35 1.77 36.92
N GLU A 59 24.80 1.73 38.13
CA GLU A 59 25.18 0.82 39.21
C GLU A 59 24.69 -0.63 38.99
N GLY A 60 23.91 -0.89 37.94
CA GLY A 60 23.33 -2.21 37.64
C GLY A 60 22.09 -2.55 38.48
N ASN A 61 21.46 -1.56 39.11
CA ASN A 61 20.24 -1.76 39.87
C ASN A 61 19.01 -1.91 38.96
N THR A 62 17.97 -2.56 39.48
CA THR A 62 16.69 -2.74 38.77
C THR A 62 15.75 -1.58 39.06
N ILE A 63 15.29 -0.90 38.01
CA ILE A 63 14.31 0.18 38.09
C ILE A 63 12.91 -0.38 37.87
N THR A 64 11.99 -0.08 38.79
CA THR A 64 10.56 -0.32 38.63
C THR A 64 9.77 0.96 38.87
N ALA A 65 8.52 1.00 38.43
CA ALA A 65 7.65 2.15 38.60
C ALA A 65 6.22 1.69 38.81
N THR A 66 5.49 2.44 39.62
CA THR A 66 4.06 2.26 39.82
C THR A 66 3.36 3.57 39.56
N CYS A 67 2.06 3.48 39.33
CA CYS A 67 1.20 4.64 39.27
C CYS A 67 -0.07 4.37 40.06
N SER A 68 -0.70 5.45 40.53
CA SER A 68 -1.97 5.40 41.26
C SER A 68 -2.74 6.69 41.05
N GLU A 69 -4.06 6.61 41.11
CA GLU A 69 -4.91 7.79 41.08
C GLU A 69 -4.70 8.65 42.33
N VAL A 70 -4.68 9.97 42.15
CA VAL A 70 -4.79 10.92 43.27
C VAL A 70 -6.26 11.05 43.66
N VAL A 71 -6.60 10.57 44.85
CA VAL A 71 -7.97 10.59 45.38
C VAL A 71 -8.54 12.01 45.37
N GLY A 72 -9.76 12.16 44.86
CA GLY A 72 -10.46 13.45 44.78
C GLY A 72 -10.01 14.35 43.63
N SER A 73 -9.20 13.85 42.70
CA SER A 73 -8.79 14.60 41.50
C SER A 73 -9.72 14.42 40.30
N ARG A 74 -10.70 13.52 40.40
CA ARG A 74 -11.69 13.26 39.35
C ARG A 74 -12.56 14.49 39.12
N SER A 75 -12.67 14.92 37.86
CA SER A 75 -13.57 15.97 37.43
C SER A 75 -14.16 15.62 36.07
N CYS A 76 -15.40 16.01 35.85
CA CYS A 76 -16.07 15.92 34.56
C CYS A 76 -16.78 17.24 34.26
N ASP A 77 -16.53 17.78 33.07
CA ASP A 77 -17.06 19.05 32.62
C ASP A 77 -17.86 18.85 31.32
N PHE A 78 -19.08 19.39 31.31
CA PHE A 78 -19.85 19.53 30.08
C PHE A 78 -19.32 20.72 29.27
N ILE A 79 -18.85 20.44 28.06
CA ILE A 79 -18.24 21.46 27.19
C ILE A 79 -19.28 22.08 26.27
N GLY A 80 -20.17 21.27 25.71
CA GLY A 80 -21.20 21.73 24.80
C GLY A 80 -21.95 20.58 24.15
N SER A 81 -23.00 20.93 23.39
CA SER A 81 -23.78 19.97 22.64
C SER A 81 -24.24 20.54 21.30
N THR A 82 -24.39 19.65 20.32
CA THR A 82 -24.92 19.99 18.99
C THR A 82 -25.98 18.96 18.57
N PRO A 83 -26.99 19.34 17.77
CA PRO A 83 -28.01 18.40 17.32
C PRO A 83 -27.42 17.22 16.50
N ALA A 84 -27.78 15.99 16.85
CA ALA A 84 -27.44 14.79 16.09
C ALA A 84 -28.65 14.35 15.24
N ASN A 85 -28.49 14.29 13.92
CA ASN A 85 -29.57 13.85 13.02
C ASN A 85 -29.63 12.31 12.96
N ILE A 86 -30.09 11.67 14.04
CA ILE A 86 -30.29 10.22 14.08
C ILE A 86 -31.73 9.87 13.65
N PRO A 87 -31.92 9.07 12.58
CA PRO A 87 -33.23 8.53 12.25
C PRO A 87 -33.77 7.73 13.44
N SER A 88 -34.97 8.08 13.91
CA SER A 88 -35.70 7.46 15.05
C SER A 88 -35.41 7.94 16.48
N VAL A 89 -34.45 8.85 16.73
CA VAL A 89 -34.18 9.39 18.08
C VAL A 89 -34.42 10.90 18.13
N PRO A 90 -35.66 11.36 18.39
CA PRO A 90 -35.93 12.80 18.50
C PRO A 90 -35.22 13.39 19.73
N GLY A 91 -34.53 14.52 19.55
CA GLY A 91 -33.79 15.18 20.63
C GLY A 91 -32.40 14.60 20.91
N ALA A 92 -31.87 13.74 20.02
CA ALA A 92 -30.48 13.30 20.10
C ALA A 92 -29.52 14.49 19.88
N GLN A 93 -28.49 14.57 20.72
CA GLN A 93 -27.42 15.55 20.61
C GLN A 93 -26.07 14.85 20.71
N ILE A 94 -25.08 15.34 19.96
CA ILE A 94 -23.67 15.03 20.18
C ILE A 94 -23.22 15.91 21.35
N VAL A 95 -22.83 15.28 22.46
CA VAL A 95 -22.44 15.93 23.70
C VAL A 95 -20.93 15.79 23.88
N SER A 96 -20.23 16.91 24.00
CA SER A 96 -18.79 16.96 24.22
C SER A 96 -18.49 17.11 25.72
N LEU A 97 -17.69 16.19 26.27
CA LEU A 97 -17.35 16.12 27.69
C LEU A 97 -15.83 16.10 27.87
N ALA A 98 -15.34 16.81 28.88
CA ALA A 98 -13.95 16.72 29.31
C ALA A 98 -13.88 16.00 30.66
N PHE A 99 -12.97 15.05 30.76
CA PHE A 99 -12.75 14.26 31.97
C PHE A 99 -11.32 14.40 32.43
N HIS A 100 -11.13 14.74 33.69
CA HIS A 100 -9.84 15.04 34.28
C HIS A 100 -9.54 14.11 35.46
N VAL A 101 -8.30 13.63 35.54
CA VAL A 101 -7.78 12.89 36.69
C VAL A 101 -6.29 13.17 36.86
N HIS A 102 -5.82 13.18 38.10
CA HIS A 102 -4.39 13.26 38.40
C HIS A 102 -3.85 11.87 38.73
N ILE A 103 -2.75 11.48 38.08
CA ILE A 103 -2.05 10.22 38.31
C ILE A 103 -0.73 10.50 39.01
N ARG A 104 -0.48 9.84 40.13
CA ARG A 104 0.82 9.85 40.82
C ARG A 104 1.68 8.75 40.24
N VAL A 105 2.90 9.09 39.84
CA VAL A 105 3.93 8.14 39.38
C VAL A 105 5.05 8.08 40.42
N GLN A 106 5.46 6.88 40.77
CA GLN A 106 6.54 6.61 41.72
C GLN A 106 7.54 5.63 41.11
N PHE A 107 8.82 6.00 41.11
CA PHE A 107 9.90 5.07 40.74
C PHE A 107 10.56 4.44 41.97
N PHE A 108 11.09 3.24 41.77
CA PHE A 108 11.78 2.44 42.77
C PHE A 108 13.08 1.89 42.19
N CYS A 109 14.09 1.77 43.04
CA CYS A 109 15.37 1.14 42.75
C CYS A 109 15.52 -0.08 43.67
N ASN A 110 15.61 -1.28 43.09
CA ASN A 110 15.65 -2.56 43.81
C ASN A 110 14.49 -2.73 44.82
N GLY A 111 13.33 -2.12 44.53
CA GLY A 111 12.15 -2.15 45.40
C GLY A 111 12.03 -0.98 46.39
N GLU A 112 13.08 -0.18 46.56
CA GLU A 112 13.05 1.00 47.45
C GLU A 112 12.67 2.28 46.69
N PRO A 113 11.82 3.15 47.25
CA PRO A 113 11.41 4.39 46.57
C PRO A 113 12.62 5.29 46.26
N LEU A 114 12.73 5.75 45.02
CA LEU A 114 13.75 6.74 44.65
C LEU A 114 13.36 8.13 45.20
N PRO A 115 14.28 8.86 45.87
CA PRO A 115 14.02 10.22 46.33
C PRO A 115 13.80 11.14 45.13
N GLY A 116 12.88 12.11 45.24
CA GLY A 116 12.54 13.03 44.14
C GLY A 116 11.72 12.41 43.00
N CYS A 117 11.56 11.08 42.96
CA CYS A 117 10.82 10.36 41.93
C CYS A 117 9.34 10.11 42.24
N ASN A 118 8.69 11.06 42.91
CA ASN A 118 7.26 11.02 43.23
C ASN A 118 6.57 12.28 42.70
N PHE A 119 5.93 12.17 41.53
CA PHE A 119 5.33 13.32 40.86
C PHE A 119 3.92 13.01 40.36
N VAL A 120 3.16 14.08 40.12
CA VAL A 120 1.76 14.02 39.71
C VAL A 120 1.64 14.49 38.27
N VAL A 121 0.88 13.74 37.49
CA VAL A 121 0.65 13.95 36.06
C VAL A 121 -0.84 14.20 35.85
N PRO A 122 -1.24 15.36 35.30
CA PRO A 122 -2.61 15.58 34.89
C PRO A 122 -2.91 14.80 33.61
N VAL A 123 -4.00 14.02 33.62
CA VAL A 123 -4.50 13.27 32.48
C VAL A 123 -5.90 13.75 32.17
N SER A 124 -6.15 14.05 30.90
CA SER A 124 -7.44 14.55 30.44
C SER A 124 -7.90 13.85 29.17
N PHE A 125 -9.17 13.50 29.11
CA PHE A 125 -9.82 12.94 27.92
C PHE A 125 -10.95 13.85 27.48
N MET A 126 -11.07 14.07 26.17
CA MET A 126 -12.23 14.72 25.57
C MET A 126 -13.00 13.65 24.80
N ASP A 127 -14.27 13.48 25.13
CA ASP A 127 -15.15 12.53 24.45
C ASP A 127 -16.33 13.25 23.82
N GLU A 128 -16.76 12.73 22.68
CA GLU A 128 -18.05 13.04 22.11
C GLU A 128 -18.93 11.81 22.18
N VAL A 129 -20.16 11.99 22.68
CA VAL A 129 -21.13 10.90 22.80
C VAL A 129 -22.51 11.38 22.40
N ILE A 130 -23.21 10.55 21.64
CA ILE A 130 -24.60 10.83 21.27
C ILE A 130 -25.50 10.46 22.45
N LEU A 131 -26.23 11.44 22.97
CA LEU A 131 -27.18 11.30 24.08
C LEU A 131 -28.56 11.85 23.70
N CYS A 132 -29.61 11.25 24.26
CA CYS A 132 -30.94 11.88 24.28
C CYS A 132 -30.92 13.01 25.32
N PHE A 133 -30.64 14.23 24.86
CA PHE A 133 -30.44 15.40 25.71
C PHE A 133 -31.50 16.49 25.40
N PRO A 134 -32.76 16.32 25.84
CA PRO A 134 -33.80 17.30 25.60
C PRO A 134 -33.67 18.53 26.51
N GLU A 135 -34.31 19.63 26.13
CA GLU A 135 -34.37 20.84 26.95
C GLU A 135 -34.96 20.55 28.35
N GLY A 136 -34.36 21.13 29.39
CA GLY A 136 -34.76 20.93 30.78
C GLY A 136 -34.16 19.70 31.47
N THR A 137 -33.20 19.02 30.82
CA THR A 137 -32.36 17.99 31.43
C THR A 137 -30.95 18.51 31.69
N GLU A 138 -30.23 17.84 32.58
CA GLU A 138 -28.84 18.11 32.94
C GLU A 138 -27.99 16.86 32.68
N ILE A 139 -26.71 17.07 32.38
CA ILE A 139 -25.75 15.97 32.22
C ILE A 139 -25.03 15.76 33.55
N ASN A 140 -25.14 14.54 34.06
CA ASN A 140 -24.41 14.06 35.22
C ASN A 140 -23.40 13.02 34.74
N CYS A 141 -22.11 13.34 34.88
CA CYS A 141 -21.05 12.46 34.44
C CYS A 141 -20.06 12.20 35.58
N ASN A 142 -19.64 10.95 35.70
CA ASN A 142 -18.80 10.52 36.79
C ASN A 142 -17.76 9.51 36.32
N ILE A 143 -16.55 9.62 36.90
CA ILE A 143 -15.46 8.67 36.67
C ILE A 143 -15.53 7.67 37.82
N PHE A 144 -15.85 6.41 37.52
CA PHE A 144 -16.00 5.40 38.56
C PHE A 144 -14.77 4.50 38.73
N ASP A 145 -14.00 4.27 37.67
CA ASP A 145 -12.77 3.46 37.72
C ASP A 145 -11.64 4.08 36.89
N VAL A 146 -10.42 4.01 37.42
CA VAL A 146 -9.20 4.51 36.79
C VAL A 146 -8.09 3.48 37.02
N GLN A 147 -7.57 2.95 35.93
CA GLN A 147 -6.46 2.01 35.93
C GLN A 147 -5.28 2.64 35.21
N CYS A 148 -4.08 2.45 35.74
CA CYS A 148 -2.89 2.97 35.11
C CYS A 148 -1.75 1.95 35.15
N THR A 149 -0.82 2.04 34.21
CA THR A 149 0.41 1.24 34.19
C THR A 149 1.55 2.05 33.60
N VAL A 150 2.75 1.93 34.18
CA VAL A 150 3.96 2.57 33.68
C VAL A 150 4.73 1.59 32.80
N VAL A 151 5.04 1.98 31.57
CA VAL A 151 5.69 1.13 30.56
C VAL A 151 7.17 1.47 30.48
N LEU A 152 7.99 0.74 31.26
CA LEU A 152 9.42 1.03 31.45
C LEU A 152 10.33 0.58 30.30
N ASN A 153 9.91 -0.40 29.50
CA ASN A 153 10.67 -0.85 28.32
C ASN A 153 10.66 0.18 27.17
N GLN A 154 9.90 1.27 27.31
CA GLN A 154 9.79 2.36 26.34
C GLN A 154 10.18 3.71 26.94
N MET A 155 11.22 3.74 27.77
CA MET A 155 11.86 5.01 28.13
C MET A 155 12.50 5.64 26.89
N LEU A 156 12.12 6.88 26.60
CA LEU A 156 12.55 7.64 25.43
C LEU A 156 13.31 8.87 25.91
N GLY A 157 14.53 8.67 26.41
CA GLY A 157 15.25 9.70 27.15
C GLY A 157 14.59 9.97 28.51
N ASP A 158 14.30 11.24 28.79
CA ASP A 158 13.65 11.74 30.00
C ASP A 158 12.12 11.54 30.02
N MET A 159 11.57 10.77 29.08
CA MET A 159 10.14 10.45 29.02
C MET A 159 9.84 8.99 29.34
N VAL A 160 8.75 8.77 30.05
CA VAL A 160 8.15 7.45 30.28
C VAL A 160 6.75 7.37 29.66
N VAL A 161 6.39 6.20 29.14
CA VAL A 161 5.04 5.96 28.63
C VAL A 161 4.12 5.56 29.79
N LEU A 162 3.06 6.35 29.98
CA LEU A 162 1.99 6.08 30.94
C LEU A 162 0.74 5.61 30.18
N ASP A 163 0.27 4.40 30.50
CA ASP A 163 -0.93 3.79 29.94
C ASP A 163 -2.07 3.97 30.96
N VAL A 164 -3.09 4.76 30.64
CA VAL A 164 -4.22 5.06 31.53
C VAL A 164 -5.51 4.64 30.87
N THR A 165 -6.29 3.83 31.58
CA THR A 165 -7.65 3.45 31.21
C THR A 165 -8.63 4.08 32.20
N MET A 166 -9.65 4.75 31.68
CA MET A 166 -10.66 5.43 32.49
C MET A 166 -12.07 4.98 32.10
N CYS A 167 -12.85 4.59 33.10
CA CYS A 167 -14.24 4.17 32.95
C CYS A 167 -15.15 5.25 33.52
N LYS A 168 -16.09 5.70 32.69
CA LYS A 168 -16.98 6.82 32.97
C LYS A 168 -18.42 6.39 32.78
N ASP A 169 -19.32 6.92 33.58
CA ASP A 169 -20.75 6.85 33.32
C ASP A 169 -21.30 8.25 33.06
N VAL A 170 -22.18 8.36 32.07
CA VAL A 170 -22.81 9.61 31.67
C VAL A 170 -24.31 9.40 31.65
N GLN A 171 -25.00 10.22 32.43
CA GLN A 171 -26.44 10.16 32.63
C GLN A 171 -27.05 11.51 32.24
N VAL A 172 -28.15 11.46 31.50
CA VAL A 172 -29.01 12.63 31.28
C VAL A 172 -30.14 12.56 32.28
N GLU A 173 -30.25 13.56 33.13
CA GLU A 173 -31.10 13.54 34.32
C GLU A 173 -32.03 14.75 34.37
N ALA A 174 -33.23 14.57 34.91
CA ALA A 174 -34.07 15.69 35.35
C ALA A 174 -34.90 15.28 36.56
N GLU A 175 -35.21 16.27 37.40
CA GLU A 175 -36.06 16.06 38.56
C GLU A 175 -37.53 15.95 38.15
N VAL A 176 -38.17 14.86 38.59
CA VAL A 176 -39.57 14.58 38.26
C VAL A 176 -40.34 14.06 39.47
N LYS A 177 -41.66 14.09 39.37
CA LYS A 177 -42.56 13.46 40.33
C LYS A 177 -43.17 12.23 39.68
N LEU A 178 -42.92 11.05 40.24
CA LEU A 178 -43.33 9.78 39.66
C LEU A 178 -44.10 8.92 40.67
N GLU A 179 -44.95 8.07 40.12
CA GLU A 179 -45.62 6.96 40.79
C GLU A 179 -45.08 5.70 40.10
N VAL A 180 -44.31 4.87 40.81
CA VAL A 180 -43.45 3.84 40.17
C VAL A 180 -43.69 2.41 40.67
N GLU A 181 -43.80 1.48 39.72
CA GLU A 181 -43.45 0.07 39.89
C GLU A 181 -42.11 -0.16 39.18
N ALA A 182 -41.07 -0.60 39.91
CA ALA A 182 -39.68 -0.50 39.44
C ALA A 182 -38.99 -1.86 39.18
N LYS A 183 -38.03 -1.84 38.26
CA LYS A 183 -37.03 -2.88 37.99
C LYS A 183 -35.66 -2.21 37.84
N PHE A 184 -34.58 -2.91 38.19
CA PHE A 184 -33.22 -2.40 37.91
C PHE A 184 -33.01 -2.17 36.42
N CYS A 185 -32.54 -0.97 36.07
CA CYS A 185 -32.08 -0.61 34.74
C CYS A 185 -30.54 -0.71 34.66
N GLY A 186 -30.02 -0.78 33.44
CA GLY A 186 -28.59 -0.74 33.15
C GLY A 186 -28.32 0.25 32.01
N PRO A 187 -27.06 0.63 31.78
CA PRO A 187 -26.68 1.52 30.71
C PRO A 187 -26.96 0.87 29.35
N ARG A 188 -27.26 1.70 28.35
CA ARG A 188 -27.34 1.24 26.95
C ARG A 188 -25.94 1.22 26.30
N PRO A 189 -25.77 0.48 25.19
CA PRO A 189 -24.58 0.60 24.36
C PRO A 189 -24.42 2.01 23.78
N VAL A 190 -23.17 2.42 23.56
CA VAL A 190 -22.80 3.67 22.89
C VAL A 190 -23.21 3.60 21.42
N ILE A 191 -23.73 4.72 20.88
CA ILE A 191 -24.02 4.84 19.45
C ILE A 191 -22.75 5.38 18.78
N PRO A 192 -22.18 4.67 17.78
CA PRO A 192 -21.01 5.15 17.05
C PRO A 192 -21.30 6.48 16.35
N ILE A 193 -20.38 7.43 16.43
CA ILE A 193 -20.39 8.65 15.62
C ILE A 193 -19.73 8.26 14.29
N GLU A 194 -20.42 8.46 13.17
CA GLU A 194 -19.81 8.30 11.84
C GLU A 194 -18.82 9.45 11.65
N GLU A 195 -17.53 9.16 11.82
CA GLU A 195 -16.49 10.09 11.41
C GLU A 195 -16.52 10.16 9.89
N ASP A 196 -16.94 11.31 9.33
CA ASP A 196 -16.67 11.64 7.94
C ASP A 196 -15.15 11.59 7.75
N GLY A 197 -14.66 10.44 7.29
CA GLY A 197 -13.25 10.14 7.24
C GLY A 197 -12.52 11.27 6.53
N PHE A 198 -11.58 11.89 7.23
CA PHE A 198 -10.65 12.81 6.57
C PHE A 198 -9.85 11.97 5.57
N VAL A 199 -10.29 11.98 4.31
CA VAL A 199 -9.55 11.36 3.22
C VAL A 199 -8.33 12.23 3.01
N CYS A 200 -7.19 11.76 3.53
CA CYS A 200 -5.91 12.38 3.21
C CYS A 200 -5.84 12.51 1.68
N PRO A 201 -5.59 13.70 1.14
CA PRO A 201 -5.51 13.87 -0.30
C PRO A 201 -4.46 12.90 -0.83
N THR A 202 -4.82 12.15 -1.87
CA THR A 202 -3.86 11.27 -2.55
C THR A 202 -2.66 12.13 -2.96
N PRO A 203 -1.43 11.76 -2.57
CA PRO A 203 -0.25 12.52 -2.95
C PRO A 203 -0.23 12.63 -4.48
N ARG A 204 -0.26 13.86 -5.00
CA ARG A 204 -0.06 14.08 -6.43
C ARG A 204 1.42 13.85 -6.70
N PHE A 205 1.73 12.79 -7.43
CA PHE A 205 3.09 12.56 -7.90
C PHE A 205 3.55 13.79 -8.70
N PRO A 206 4.75 14.33 -8.45
CA PRO A 206 5.33 15.35 -9.31
C PRO A 206 5.43 14.80 -10.74
N GLN A 207 5.41 15.67 -11.75
CA GLN A 207 5.62 15.24 -13.12
C GLN A 207 6.94 14.46 -13.19
N GLN A 208 6.86 13.19 -13.59
CA GLN A 208 8.03 12.38 -13.83
C GLN A 208 8.85 13.07 -14.95
N CYS A 209 10.17 12.95 -14.88
CA CYS A 209 11.07 13.44 -15.91
C CYS A 209 11.35 12.28 -16.89
N PRO A 210 10.51 12.05 -17.92
CA PRO A 210 10.59 10.86 -18.77
C PRO A 210 11.90 10.73 -19.56
N THR A 211 12.72 11.79 -19.61
CA THR A 211 14.07 11.73 -20.19
C THR A 211 15.09 11.04 -19.28
N PHE A 212 14.80 10.91 -17.98
CA PHE A 212 15.70 10.29 -17.00
C PHE A 212 15.06 9.11 -16.28
N PHE A 213 13.75 9.15 -16.04
CA PHE A 213 13.00 8.11 -15.34
C PHE A 213 11.52 8.11 -15.74
N PRO A 214 10.92 6.94 -16.03
CA PRO A 214 11.56 5.61 -16.20
C PRO A 214 12.37 5.51 -17.51
N THR A 215 13.19 4.47 -17.63
CA THR A 215 13.85 4.08 -18.88
C THR A 215 12.82 3.87 -20.00
N LEU A 216 13.22 4.04 -21.28
CA LEU A 216 12.35 3.70 -22.41
C LEU A 216 12.01 2.21 -22.35
N ASN A 217 10.81 1.92 -21.85
CA ASN A 217 10.19 0.61 -21.98
C ASN A 217 9.51 0.54 -23.37
N CYS A 218 9.42 -0.66 -23.90
CA CYS A 218 8.72 -0.91 -25.16
C CYS A 218 7.30 -1.39 -24.90
N ASP A 219 6.39 -1.07 -25.80
CA ASP A 219 4.98 -1.53 -25.73
C ASP A 219 4.84 -3.00 -26.16
N CYS A 220 5.82 -3.54 -26.90
CA CYS A 220 5.90 -4.95 -27.28
C CYS A 220 7.35 -5.41 -27.34
N GLN A 221 7.52 -6.73 -27.29
CA GLN A 221 8.79 -7.42 -27.49
C GLN A 221 8.65 -8.46 -28.60
N GLY A 222 9.78 -8.84 -29.20
CA GLY A 222 9.78 -9.91 -30.19
C GLY A 222 11.13 -10.59 -30.31
N ALA A 223 11.10 -11.87 -30.63
CA ALA A 223 12.27 -12.70 -30.87
C ALA A 223 12.15 -13.35 -32.25
N ALA A 224 13.27 -13.46 -32.97
CA ALA A 224 13.37 -14.30 -34.15
C ALA A 224 14.72 -15.01 -34.18
N GLU A 225 14.69 -16.31 -34.46
CA GLU A 225 15.88 -17.13 -34.58
C GLU A 225 15.80 -18.00 -35.83
N PHE A 226 16.89 -18.04 -36.59
CA PHE A 226 17.03 -18.97 -37.71
C PHE A 226 18.48 -19.36 -37.91
N ASN A 227 18.73 -20.67 -38.04
CA ASN A 227 20.03 -21.22 -38.37
C ASN A 227 19.89 -22.26 -39.48
N GLY A 228 20.41 -21.98 -40.66
CA GLY A 228 20.39 -22.91 -41.78
C GLY A 228 20.57 -22.25 -43.13
N GLU A 229 20.32 -23.03 -44.19
CA GLU A 229 20.43 -22.53 -45.56
C GLU A 229 19.26 -21.59 -45.90
N ALA A 230 19.58 -20.40 -46.41
CA ALA A 230 18.60 -19.42 -46.86
C ALA A 230 19.05 -18.73 -48.15
N SER A 231 18.07 -18.32 -48.96
CA SER A 231 18.29 -17.47 -50.12
C SER A 231 17.93 -16.03 -49.78
N ILE A 232 18.87 -15.11 -49.96
CA ILE A 232 18.74 -13.69 -49.61
C ILE A 232 19.11 -12.81 -50.81
N LEU A 233 18.78 -11.53 -50.77
CA LEU A 233 19.20 -10.56 -51.78
C LEU A 233 20.37 -9.73 -51.25
N VAL A 234 21.47 -9.69 -51.99
CA VAL A 234 22.66 -8.89 -51.66
C VAL A 234 23.05 -8.06 -52.87
N PHE A 235 23.18 -6.76 -52.68
CA PHE A 235 23.66 -5.81 -53.69
C PHE A 235 24.82 -4.99 -53.13
N GLU A 236 25.98 -5.06 -53.77
CA GLU A 236 27.18 -4.29 -53.45
C GLU A 236 27.42 -3.27 -54.59
N ASP A 237 27.54 -1.99 -54.25
CA ASP A 237 27.65 -0.86 -55.19
C ASP A 237 26.56 -0.86 -56.30
N GLY A 238 25.38 -1.40 -55.98
CA GLY A 238 24.24 -1.51 -56.90
C GLY A 238 24.32 -2.68 -57.87
N LEU A 239 25.32 -3.55 -57.75
CA LEU A 239 25.45 -4.81 -58.49
C LEU A 239 25.21 -5.99 -57.53
N GLY A 240 24.46 -6.99 -57.96
CA GLY A 240 24.15 -8.15 -57.13
C GLY A 240 22.80 -8.77 -57.46
N GLY A 241 22.34 -9.65 -56.58
CA GLY A 241 21.17 -10.47 -56.84
C GLY A 241 20.87 -11.48 -55.73
N PRO A 242 20.04 -12.49 -56.01
CA PRO A 242 19.79 -13.57 -55.07
C PRO A 242 21.02 -14.45 -54.91
N THR A 243 21.39 -14.72 -53.66
CA THR A 243 22.44 -15.67 -53.29
C THR A 243 21.91 -16.63 -52.22
N THR A 244 22.50 -17.83 -52.16
CA THR A 244 22.13 -18.89 -51.23
C THR A 244 23.35 -19.23 -50.38
N GLY A 245 23.14 -19.31 -49.08
CA GLY A 245 24.21 -19.58 -48.13
C GLY A 245 23.68 -19.99 -46.77
N ASN A 246 24.62 -20.25 -45.85
CA ASN A 246 24.27 -20.55 -44.47
C ASN A 246 24.04 -19.23 -43.69
N LEU A 247 22.81 -19.04 -43.23
CA LEU A 247 22.37 -17.89 -42.46
C LEU A 247 22.22 -18.27 -40.99
N ASP A 248 22.80 -17.45 -40.12
CA ASP A 248 22.59 -17.46 -38.69
C ASP A 248 22.03 -16.08 -38.29
N LEU A 249 20.76 -16.03 -37.91
CA LEU A 249 20.02 -14.83 -37.53
C LEU A 249 19.54 -15.00 -36.09
N THR A 250 19.91 -14.03 -35.24
CA THR A 250 19.34 -13.88 -33.90
C THR A 250 18.86 -12.44 -33.74
N ALA A 251 17.58 -12.25 -33.50
CA ALA A 251 16.98 -10.97 -33.17
C ALA A 251 16.20 -11.09 -31.87
N LEU A 252 16.57 -10.30 -30.86
CA LEU A 252 15.73 -10.01 -29.70
C LEU A 252 15.47 -8.52 -29.71
N VAL A 253 14.21 -8.12 -29.74
CA VAL A 253 13.79 -6.72 -29.70
C VAL A 253 13.04 -6.51 -28.40
N CYS A 254 13.53 -5.54 -27.62
CA CYS A 254 12.98 -5.19 -26.33
C CYS A 254 12.89 -6.36 -25.36
N ASP A 255 13.97 -7.13 -25.21
CA ASP A 255 14.03 -8.23 -24.24
C ASP A 255 13.67 -7.72 -22.83
N GLN A 256 12.77 -8.46 -22.17
CA GLN A 256 12.15 -8.08 -20.90
C GLN A 256 11.52 -6.68 -20.94
N CYS A 257 10.97 -6.27 -22.09
CA CYS A 257 10.33 -4.98 -22.32
C CYS A 257 11.25 -3.76 -22.18
N THR A 258 12.56 -3.97 -22.27
CA THR A 258 13.56 -2.90 -22.19
C THR A 258 14.22 -2.66 -23.54
N LEU A 259 14.17 -1.43 -24.06
CA LEU A 259 14.80 -1.13 -25.36
C LEU A 259 16.31 -1.41 -25.34
N SER A 260 16.97 -1.22 -24.20
CA SER A 260 18.38 -1.55 -23.97
C SER A 260 18.71 -3.03 -23.99
N GLY A 261 17.71 -3.91 -23.83
CA GLY A 261 17.87 -5.36 -23.94
C GLY A 261 17.87 -5.86 -25.40
N SER A 262 17.64 -4.98 -26.37
CA SER A 262 17.56 -5.36 -27.79
C SER A 262 18.94 -5.76 -28.36
N ARG A 263 18.96 -6.83 -29.16
CA ARG A 263 20.14 -7.30 -29.89
C ARG A 263 19.72 -7.91 -31.23
N ILE A 264 20.43 -7.56 -32.31
CA ILE A 264 20.30 -8.22 -33.61
C ILE A 264 21.69 -8.56 -34.08
N GLN A 265 21.91 -9.84 -34.39
CA GLN A 265 23.14 -10.37 -34.93
C GLN A 265 22.83 -11.24 -36.13
N VAL A 266 23.60 -11.05 -37.20
CA VAL A 266 23.48 -11.83 -38.43
C VAL A 266 24.86 -12.25 -38.87
N THR A 267 25.00 -13.52 -39.22
CA THR A 267 26.14 -14.04 -39.97
C THR A 267 25.59 -14.75 -41.19
N PHE A 268 26.05 -14.34 -42.37
CA PHE A 268 25.73 -15.03 -43.61
C PHE A 268 27.03 -15.51 -44.25
N ILE A 269 27.10 -16.79 -44.53
CA ILE A 269 28.23 -17.43 -45.23
C ILE A 269 27.71 -17.91 -46.58
N ASP A 270 28.15 -17.23 -47.64
CA ASP A 270 27.81 -17.58 -49.01
C ASP A 270 28.34 -18.98 -49.35
N THR A 271 27.44 -19.85 -49.80
CA THR A 271 27.84 -21.14 -50.35
C THR A 271 28.01 -20.96 -51.84
N LEU A 272 29.22 -20.56 -52.27
CA LEU A 272 29.59 -20.42 -53.68
C LEU A 272 29.01 -21.61 -54.48
N GLY A 273 28.00 -21.33 -55.31
CA GLY A 273 27.32 -22.37 -56.06
C GLY A 273 28.29 -23.09 -57.00
N PRO A 274 28.04 -24.36 -57.38
CA PRO A 274 28.77 -24.96 -58.48
C PRO A 274 28.47 -24.18 -59.76
N THR A 275 29.45 -23.40 -60.24
CA THR A 275 29.57 -22.79 -61.58
C THR A 275 28.34 -22.92 -62.49
N PRO A 276 27.59 -21.84 -62.79
CA PRO A 276 26.65 -21.88 -63.89
C PRO A 276 27.43 -21.97 -65.21
N THR A 277 26.98 -22.86 -66.10
CA THR A 277 27.46 -22.95 -67.47
C THR A 277 27.29 -21.58 -68.15
N PRO A 278 28.28 -21.07 -68.93
CA PRO A 278 28.24 -19.70 -69.43
C PRO A 278 27.00 -19.49 -70.32
N THR A 279 26.12 -18.58 -69.91
CA THR A 279 25.06 -18.04 -70.76
C THR A 279 25.70 -16.93 -71.64
N PRO A 280 25.37 -16.83 -72.94
CA PRO A 280 26.09 -15.99 -73.92
C PRO A 280 25.78 -14.47 -73.82
N THR A 281 25.44 -13.98 -72.64
CA THR A 281 25.32 -12.55 -72.32
C THR A 281 26.06 -12.35 -71.02
N GLY A 282 27.28 -11.83 -71.12
CA GLY A 282 28.20 -11.72 -70.00
C GLY A 282 27.68 -10.84 -68.86
N THR A 283 27.39 -11.47 -67.73
CA THR A 283 27.47 -10.88 -66.39
C THR A 283 28.34 -11.83 -65.55
N PRO A 284 29.55 -11.41 -65.12
CA PRO A 284 30.48 -12.26 -64.39
C PRO A 284 30.20 -12.19 -62.88
N ASP A 285 29.16 -12.87 -62.39
CA ASP A 285 28.76 -12.78 -60.96
C ASP A 285 28.80 -14.13 -60.21
N ALA A 286 29.48 -15.15 -60.75
CA ALA A 286 29.50 -16.49 -60.13
C ALA A 286 30.64 -16.75 -59.13
N ASP A 287 31.53 -15.78 -58.89
CA ASP A 287 32.77 -15.98 -58.11
C ASP A 287 33.01 -14.92 -57.00
N ILE A 288 32.01 -14.11 -56.62
CA ILE A 288 32.16 -13.08 -55.58
C ILE A 288 31.60 -13.63 -54.27
N ASP A 289 32.43 -13.66 -53.22
CA ASP A 289 32.02 -14.03 -51.87
C ASP A 289 31.12 -12.94 -51.28
N GLN A 290 29.81 -13.22 -51.19
CA GLN A 290 28.83 -12.29 -50.63
C GLN A 290 28.59 -12.52 -49.13
N SER A 291 29.50 -13.20 -48.43
CA SER A 291 29.40 -13.39 -46.98
C SER A 291 29.48 -12.04 -46.25
N PHE A 292 28.77 -11.91 -45.13
CA PHE A 292 28.84 -10.71 -44.29
C PHE A 292 28.46 -11.02 -42.84
N THR A 293 28.81 -10.09 -41.96
CA THR A 293 28.29 -10.05 -40.60
C THR A 293 27.60 -8.72 -40.34
N PHE A 294 26.56 -8.74 -39.51
CA PHE A 294 25.88 -7.53 -39.07
C PHE A 294 25.61 -7.60 -37.56
N THR A 295 25.81 -6.47 -36.88
CA THR A 295 25.46 -6.29 -35.47
C THR A 295 24.77 -4.94 -35.31
N ALA A 296 23.54 -4.96 -34.77
CA ALA A 296 22.83 -3.74 -34.39
C ALA A 296 23.45 -3.11 -33.15
N ASN A 297 23.61 -1.79 -33.15
CA ASN A 297 24.18 -1.02 -32.05
C ASN A 297 23.11 -0.18 -31.34
N ASP A 298 22.18 0.39 -32.09
CA ASP A 298 21.14 1.26 -31.57
C ASP A 298 19.78 0.89 -32.15
N PHE A 299 18.74 1.04 -31.33
CA PHE A 299 17.37 0.68 -31.64
C PHE A 299 16.46 1.88 -31.42
N ASN A 300 15.56 2.14 -32.37
CA ASN A 300 14.42 3.01 -32.17
C ASN A 300 13.28 2.21 -31.51
N GLN A 301 12.28 2.91 -30.96
CA GLN A 301 11.10 2.25 -30.41
C GLN A 301 10.41 1.37 -31.47
N PRO A 302 10.11 0.10 -31.15
CA PRO A 302 9.37 -0.76 -32.06
C PRO A 302 7.93 -0.26 -32.21
N THR A 303 7.35 -0.50 -33.38
CA THR A 303 5.93 -0.33 -33.66
C THR A 303 5.26 -1.69 -33.66
N CYS A 304 4.25 -1.86 -32.82
CA CYS A 304 3.52 -3.11 -32.65
C CYS A 304 2.32 -3.18 -33.60
N ALA A 305 2.06 -4.36 -34.15
CA ALA A 305 0.88 -4.65 -34.96
C ALA A 305 0.02 -5.69 -34.25
N THR A 306 -1.30 -5.44 -34.21
CA THR A 306 -2.28 -6.34 -33.59
C THR A 306 -3.14 -7.01 -34.63
N ASN A 307 -3.51 -8.27 -34.38
CA ASN A 307 -4.53 -8.96 -35.17
C ASN A 307 -5.95 -8.44 -34.86
N ALA A 308 -6.96 -8.98 -35.54
CA ALA A 308 -8.37 -8.58 -35.36
C ALA A 308 -8.93 -8.84 -33.95
N ALA A 309 -8.26 -9.66 -33.13
CA ALA A 309 -8.62 -9.94 -31.75
C ALA A 309 -7.88 -9.02 -30.75
N GLY A 310 -7.06 -8.08 -31.23
CA GLY A 310 -6.30 -7.15 -30.39
C GLY A 310 -5.08 -7.79 -29.72
N VAL A 311 -4.61 -8.95 -30.19
CA VAL A 311 -3.37 -9.58 -29.74
C VAL A 311 -2.22 -9.04 -30.59
N VAL A 312 -1.12 -8.65 -29.95
CA VAL A 312 0.11 -8.26 -30.65
C VAL A 312 0.70 -9.48 -31.32
N THR A 313 0.82 -9.46 -32.64
CA THR A 313 1.34 -10.56 -33.47
C THR A 313 2.37 -10.08 -34.48
N GLY A 314 2.68 -8.78 -34.49
CA GLY A 314 3.69 -8.23 -35.39
C GLY A 314 4.47 -7.11 -34.73
N LEU A 315 5.72 -6.96 -35.13
CA LEU A 315 6.66 -5.99 -34.60
C LEU A 315 7.51 -5.44 -35.74
N THR A 316 7.64 -4.12 -35.81
CA THR A 316 8.59 -3.45 -36.71
C THR A 316 9.55 -2.60 -35.90
N VAL A 317 10.85 -2.82 -36.06
CA VAL A 317 11.88 -2.01 -35.40
C VAL A 317 12.90 -1.51 -36.41
N THR A 318 13.41 -0.31 -36.17
CA THR A 318 14.46 0.31 -36.98
C THR A 318 15.62 0.71 -36.09
N GLY A 319 16.79 0.90 -36.68
CA GLY A 319 17.94 1.35 -35.93
C GLY A 319 19.20 1.43 -36.78
N THR A 320 20.34 1.49 -36.09
CA THR A 320 21.66 1.53 -36.69
C THR A 320 22.54 0.39 -36.18
N GLY A 321 23.48 -0.04 -37.00
CA GLY A 321 24.42 -1.11 -36.70
C GLY A 321 25.67 -1.01 -37.56
N ILE A 322 26.51 -2.03 -37.45
CA ILE A 322 27.71 -2.20 -38.27
C ILE A 322 27.53 -3.44 -39.12
N ILE A 323 27.69 -3.30 -40.43
CA ILE A 323 27.80 -4.40 -41.38
C ILE A 323 29.25 -4.55 -41.83
N THR A 324 29.75 -5.77 -41.93
CA THR A 324 31.10 -6.08 -42.41
C THR A 324 31.01 -7.11 -43.52
N PRO A 325 31.19 -6.70 -44.79
CA PRO A 325 31.27 -7.61 -45.94
C PRO A 325 32.53 -8.48 -45.89
N ALA A 326 32.51 -9.62 -46.57
CA ALA A 326 33.67 -10.49 -46.71
C ALA A 326 34.83 -9.77 -47.41
N GLY A 327 35.94 -9.56 -46.69
CA GLY A 327 37.10 -8.84 -47.21
C GLY A 327 36.93 -7.31 -47.28
N GLY A 328 35.77 -6.78 -46.88
CA GLY A 328 35.47 -5.35 -46.80
C GLY A 328 35.84 -4.71 -45.45
N VAL A 329 35.67 -3.40 -45.35
CA VAL A 329 35.82 -2.64 -44.10
C VAL A 329 34.45 -2.56 -43.42
N PRO A 330 34.36 -2.58 -42.08
CA PRO A 330 33.08 -2.36 -41.39
C PRO A 330 32.46 -1.01 -41.74
N GLU A 331 31.16 -1.01 -42.07
CA GLU A 331 30.40 0.16 -42.45
C GLU A 331 29.21 0.37 -41.50
N ASN A 332 28.87 1.63 -41.25
CA ASN A 332 27.63 1.96 -40.56
C ASN A 332 26.45 1.66 -41.48
N ALA A 333 25.48 0.94 -40.96
CA ALA A 333 24.26 0.58 -41.66
C ALA A 333 23.04 0.98 -40.86
N THR A 334 21.96 1.31 -41.57
CA THR A 334 20.61 1.35 -40.99
C THR A 334 19.93 0.02 -41.24
N PHE A 335 19.06 -0.40 -40.32
CA PHE A 335 18.27 -1.61 -40.51
C PHE A 335 16.78 -1.36 -40.27
N THR A 336 15.96 -2.22 -40.87
CA THR A 336 14.54 -2.38 -40.58
C THR A 336 14.24 -3.86 -40.44
N LEU A 337 13.79 -4.28 -39.26
CA LEU A 337 13.33 -5.63 -38.99
C LEU A 337 11.81 -5.62 -38.86
N ILE A 338 11.15 -6.53 -39.54
CA ILE A 338 9.72 -6.79 -39.47
C ILE A 338 9.54 -8.25 -39.08
N LEU A 339 8.89 -8.49 -37.95
CA LEU A 339 8.50 -9.80 -37.46
C LEU A 339 6.98 -9.91 -37.54
N ASN A 340 6.47 -11.03 -38.04
CA ASN A 340 5.08 -11.41 -37.83
C ASN A 340 5.06 -12.85 -37.32
N ASP A 341 4.45 -13.01 -36.15
CA ASP A 341 4.14 -14.26 -35.49
C ASP A 341 2.72 -14.67 -35.93
N SER A 342 2.61 -15.83 -36.56
CA SER A 342 1.35 -16.36 -37.02
C SER A 342 1.34 -17.88 -36.93
N ASP A 343 1.42 -18.37 -35.70
CA ASP A 343 1.27 -19.78 -35.37
C ASP A 343 0.05 -20.47 -36.02
N PRO A 344 0.18 -21.72 -36.50
CA PRO A 344 1.33 -22.62 -36.30
C PRO A 344 2.27 -22.78 -37.52
N LEU A 345 2.08 -22.06 -38.63
CA LEU A 345 2.87 -22.22 -39.88
C LEU A 345 3.01 -20.90 -40.67
N GLY A 346 2.91 -19.75 -40.00
CA GLY A 346 2.76 -18.43 -40.63
C GLY A 346 3.86 -17.43 -40.30
N ASP A 347 4.90 -17.87 -39.60
CA ASP A 347 5.93 -16.97 -39.11
C ASP A 347 6.76 -16.37 -40.24
N THR A 348 7.02 -15.08 -40.12
CA THR A 348 7.83 -14.33 -41.09
C THR A 348 8.80 -13.40 -40.38
N ALA A 349 10.04 -13.38 -40.86
CA ALA A 349 11.06 -12.44 -40.44
C ALA A 349 11.66 -11.78 -41.68
N SER A 350 11.54 -10.46 -41.77
CA SER A 350 12.18 -9.68 -42.83
C SER A 350 13.13 -8.65 -42.26
N LEU A 351 14.40 -8.75 -42.65
CA LEU A 351 15.45 -7.82 -42.25
C LEU A 351 16.04 -7.15 -43.48
N SER A 352 15.93 -5.83 -43.54
CA SER A 352 16.59 -5.01 -44.55
C SER A 352 17.75 -4.25 -43.90
N ILE A 353 18.95 -4.35 -44.45
CA ILE A 353 20.14 -3.64 -43.99
C ILE A 353 20.66 -2.79 -45.15
N LEU A 354 20.87 -1.50 -44.89
CA LEU A 354 21.34 -0.55 -45.88
C LEU A 354 22.56 0.19 -45.35
N SER A 355 23.66 0.11 -46.08
CA SER A 355 24.91 0.84 -45.86
C SER A 355 25.29 1.61 -47.14
N PRO A 356 26.34 2.44 -47.12
CA PRO A 356 26.80 3.16 -48.31
C PRO A 356 27.15 2.26 -49.51
N SER A 357 27.80 1.12 -49.28
CA SER A 357 28.21 0.20 -50.35
C SER A 357 27.32 -1.04 -50.47
N LEU A 358 26.68 -1.49 -49.38
CA LEU A 358 25.96 -2.77 -49.33
C LEU A 358 24.48 -2.61 -48.96
N SER A 359 23.61 -3.28 -49.71
CA SER A 359 22.17 -3.45 -49.43
C SER A 359 21.83 -4.93 -49.34
N VAL A 360 21.32 -5.35 -48.19
CA VAL A 360 20.92 -6.73 -47.90
C VAL A 360 19.43 -6.78 -47.60
N THR A 361 18.73 -7.76 -48.18
CA THR A 361 17.36 -8.10 -47.80
C THR A 361 17.27 -9.58 -47.50
N ILE A 362 16.90 -9.88 -46.26
CA ILE A 362 16.60 -11.21 -45.76
C ILE A 362 15.08 -11.29 -45.62
N SER A 363 14.49 -12.32 -46.21
CA SER A 363 13.06 -12.60 -46.13
C SER A 363 12.87 -14.07 -45.84
N LEU A 364 12.60 -14.41 -44.57
CA LEU A 364 12.37 -15.77 -44.12
C LEU A 364 10.89 -15.99 -43.90
N THR A 365 10.44 -17.19 -44.25
CA THR A 365 9.10 -17.69 -43.93
C THR A 365 9.24 -19.10 -43.42
N GLU A 366 8.48 -19.49 -42.42
CA GLU A 366 8.54 -20.83 -41.82
C GLU A 366 8.36 -21.95 -42.87
N VAL A 367 7.52 -21.71 -43.88
CA VAL A 367 7.28 -22.64 -45.00
C VAL A 367 8.52 -22.84 -45.87
N ALA A 368 9.27 -21.78 -46.17
CA ALA A 368 10.46 -21.85 -47.03
C ALA A 368 11.74 -22.15 -46.24
N ASN A 369 11.74 -21.85 -44.93
CA ASN A 369 12.87 -21.93 -44.03
C ASN A 369 12.45 -22.71 -42.78
N PRO A 370 12.38 -24.06 -42.85
CA PRO A 370 12.01 -24.88 -41.70
C PRO A 370 12.99 -24.65 -40.55
N GLY A 371 12.46 -24.35 -39.36
CA GLY A 371 13.26 -23.99 -38.19
C GLY A 371 13.44 -22.49 -37.96
N LEU A 372 12.78 -21.63 -38.75
CA LEU A 372 12.52 -20.25 -38.36
C LEU A 372 11.53 -20.26 -37.18
N GLU A 373 11.93 -19.62 -36.08
CA GLU A 373 11.07 -19.36 -34.92
C GLU A 373 10.85 -17.85 -34.80
N VAL A 374 9.59 -17.39 -34.70
CA VAL A 374 9.27 -15.98 -34.44
C VAL A 374 8.23 -15.87 -33.32
N GLU A 375 8.61 -15.25 -32.21
CA GLU A 375 7.68 -14.94 -31.12
C GLU A 375 7.47 -13.43 -31.02
N VAL A 376 6.22 -12.97 -31.00
CA VAL A 376 5.91 -11.55 -30.76
C VAL A 376 4.83 -11.41 -29.69
N GLY A 377 5.04 -10.50 -28.74
CA GLY A 377 4.12 -10.34 -27.61
C GLY A 377 4.01 -8.93 -27.05
N ASP A 378 2.91 -8.71 -26.34
CA ASP A 378 2.61 -7.50 -25.58
C ASP A 378 3.41 -7.46 -24.27
N CYS A 379 3.91 -6.29 -23.92
CA CYS A 379 4.63 -6.05 -22.67
C CYS A 379 3.73 -5.88 -21.43
N ASP A 380 2.42 -5.66 -21.61
CA ASP A 380 1.46 -5.46 -20.51
C ASP A 380 1.02 -6.76 -19.80
N ARG A 381 1.50 -7.94 -20.24
CA ARG A 381 1.01 -9.26 -19.76
C ARG A 381 1.97 -10.09 -18.91
N PHE A 382 3.10 -9.55 -18.44
CA PHE A 382 3.94 -10.27 -17.47
C PHE A 382 3.68 -9.81 -16.02
N PRO A 383 3.45 -10.74 -15.07
CA PRO A 383 3.30 -10.40 -13.67
C PRO A 383 4.65 -9.92 -13.12
N VAL A 384 4.62 -8.78 -12.44
CA VAL A 384 5.72 -8.22 -11.63
C VAL A 384 6.19 -9.19 -10.56
#